data_AF-A0AA41KJ85-F1
#
_entry.id   AF-A0AA41KJ85-F1
#
_cell.length_a   1.000
_cell.length_b   1.000
_cell.length_c   1.000
_cell.angle_alpha   90.00
_cell.angle_beta   90.00
_cell.angle_gamma   90.00
#
_symmetry.space_group_name_H-M   'P 1'
#
loop_
_entity.id
_entity.type
_entity.pdbx_description
1 polymer ?
#
loop_
_entity_poly.entity_id
_entity_poly.type
_entity_poly.pdbx_seq_one_letter_code
_entity_poly.pdbx_strand_id
1 'polypeptide(L)' 'MDSRFKWGLGTALLGLLGLALLASTGAFQALLGPDIQNRPVNLAAVGGSLLLVASGVATLVQARQTD' A
#
# COMPACT_ATOMS: atom_id res chain seq x y z
N MET A 1 18.19 -14.69 -6.68
CA MET A 1 17.00 -13.84 -6.52
C MET A 1 17.51 -12.43 -6.30
N ASP A 2 17.34 -11.54 -7.29
CA ASP A 2 17.86 -10.16 -7.24
C ASP A 2 17.39 -9.45 -5.96
N SER A 3 18.29 -8.75 -5.26
CA SER A 3 17.98 -7.97 -4.06
C SER A 3 16.86 -6.96 -4.31
N ARG A 4 16.76 -6.40 -5.52
CA ARG A 4 15.67 -5.50 -5.93
C ARG A 4 14.33 -6.21 -5.95
N PHE A 5 14.29 -7.45 -6.43
CA PHE A 5 13.07 -8.25 -6.43
C PHE A 5 12.61 -8.56 -5.00
N LYS A 6 13.52 -8.94 -4.10
CA LYS A 6 13.19 -9.22 -2.69
C LYS A 6 12.66 -7.97 -1.98
N TRP A 7 13.28 -6.81 -2.23
CA TRP A 7 12.80 -5.52 -1.72
C TRP A 7 11.42 -5.16 -2.24
N GLY A 8 11.21 -5.22 -3.57
CA GLY A 8 9.92 -4.91 -4.17
C GLY A 8 8.79 -5.79 -3.64
N LEU A 9 9.06 -7.10 -3.48
CA LEU A 9 8.10 -8.03 -2.89
C LEU A 9 7.79 -7.69 -1.43
N GLY A 10 8.82 -7.37 -0.62
CA GLY A 10 8.65 -6.99 0.78
C GLY A 10 7.81 -5.72 0.94
N THR A 11 8.11 -4.68 0.16
CA THR A 11 7.36 -3.41 0.19
C THR A 11 5.90 -3.60 -0.23
N ALA A 12 5.64 -4.40 -1.28
CA ALA A 12 4.29 -4.69 -1.73
C ALA A 12 3.49 -5.45 -0.67
N LEU A 13 4.08 -6.46 -0.04
CA LEU A 13 3.45 -7.24 1.03
C LEU A 13 3.16 -6.39 2.27
N LEU A 14 4.06 -5.48 2.65
CA LEU A 14 3.83 -4.55 3.75
C LEU A 14 2.66 -3.61 3.46
N GLY A 15 2.56 -3.07 2.24
CA GLY A 15 1.43 -2.25 1.83
C GLY A 15 0.11 -3.04 1.86
N LEU A 16 0.10 -4.28 1.37
CA LEU A 16 -1.08 -5.15 1.41
C LEU A 16 -1.50 -5.51 2.82
N LEU A 17 -0.54 -5.79 3.71
CA LEU A 17 -0.81 -6.06 5.12
C LEU A 17 -1.42 -4.84 5.80
N GLY A 18 -0.89 -3.65 5.53
CA GLY A 18 -1.47 -2.38 5.99
C GLY A 18 -2.92 -2.23 5.54
N LEU A 19 -3.20 -2.41 4.25
CA LEU A 19 -4.57 -2.34 3.72
C LEU A 19 -5.51 -3.38 4.37
N ALA A 20 -5.05 -4.61 4.59
CA ALA A 20 -5.84 -5.65 5.23
C ALA A 20 -6.20 -5.31 6.69
N LEU A 21 -5.25 -4.77 7.45
CA LEU A 21 -5.47 -4.29 8.81
C LEU A 21 -6.40 -3.06 8.85
N LEU A 22 -6.29 -2.17 7.88
CA LEU A 22 -7.21 -1.04 7.75
C LEU A 22 -8.63 -1.50 7.35
N ALA A 23 -8.73 -2.55 6.55
CA ALA A 23 -10.01 -3.14 6.17
C ALA A 23 -10.72 -3.75 7.39
N SER A 24 -9.99 -4.45 8.27
CA SER A 24 -10.58 -5.04 9.47
C SER A 24 -11.06 -4.02 10.50
N THR A 25 -10.48 -2.81 10.52
CA THR A 25 -10.91 -1.71 11.40
C THR A 25 -12.05 -0.87 10.81
N GLY A 26 -12.53 -1.20 9.61
CA GLY A 26 -13.55 -0.41 8.92
C GLY A 26 -13.03 0.95 8.42
N ALA A 27 -11.72 1.13 8.28
CA ALA A 27 -11.12 2.39 7.82
C ALA A 27 -11.60 2.81 6.42
N PHE A 28 -12.04 1.84 5.60
CA PHE A 28 -12.62 2.07 4.28
C PHE A 28 -14.10 2.49 4.32
N GLN A 29 -14.80 2.27 5.45
CA GLN A 29 -16.17 2.75 5.62
C GLN A 29 -16.14 4.28 5.73
N ALA A 30 -16.85 4.94 4.83
CA ALA A 30 -16.82 6.40 4.62
C ALA A 30 -15.54 6.98 3.98
N LEU A 31 -14.68 6.15 3.36
CA LEU A 31 -13.49 6.63 2.63
C LEU A 31 -13.82 7.41 1.33
N LEU A 32 -15.08 7.38 0.89
CA LEU A 32 -15.59 8.15 -0.24
C LEU A 32 -16.77 9.04 0.18
N GLY A 33 -17.02 9.16 1.49
CA GLY A 33 -18.05 10.00 2.05
C GLY A 33 -17.56 11.45 2.24
N PRO A 34 -18.48 12.42 2.32
CA PRO A 34 -18.14 13.83 2.53
C PRO A 34 -17.37 14.09 3.84
N ASP A 35 -17.51 13.21 4.83
CA ASP A 35 -16.83 13.29 6.12
C ASP A 35 -15.37 12.83 6.13
N ILE A 36 -14.79 12.46 4.97
CA ILE A 36 -13.41 11.95 4.98
C ILE A 36 -12.37 12.97 5.43
N GLN A 37 -12.63 14.26 5.21
CA GLN A 37 -11.78 15.34 5.71
C GLN A 37 -11.73 15.35 7.25
N ASN A 38 -12.76 14.83 7.91
CA ASN A 38 -12.85 14.71 9.36
C ASN A 38 -12.12 13.45 9.91
N ARG A 39 -11.53 12.62 9.04
CA ARG A 39 -10.79 11.40 9.40
C ARG A 39 -9.42 11.34 8.73
N PRO A 40 -8.53 12.33 8.97
CA PRO A 40 -7.25 12.46 8.27
C PRO A 40 -6.32 11.27 8.49
N VAL A 41 -6.40 10.62 9.66
CA VAL A 41 -5.58 9.44 10.00
C VAL A 41 -5.92 8.26 9.10
N ASN A 42 -7.20 7.96 8.89
CA ASN A 42 -7.62 6.84 8.05
C ASN A 42 -7.24 7.08 6.59
N LEU A 43 -7.42 8.31 6.09
CA LEU A 43 -7.06 8.66 4.72
C LEU A 43 -5.54 8.57 4.50
N ALA A 44 -4.73 9.10 5.42
CA ALA A 44 -3.27 9.00 5.35
C ALA A 44 -2.80 7.54 5.42
N ALA A 45 -3.41 6.73 6.29
CA ALA A 45 -3.03 5.34 6.44
C ALA A 45 -3.44 4.48 5.22
N VAL A 46 -4.63 4.69 4.64
CA VAL A 46 -5.02 4.04 3.38
C VAL A 46 -4.13 4.49 2.23
N GLY A 47 -3.93 5.80 2.07
CA GLY A 47 -3.09 6.36 1.01
C GLY A 47 -1.65 5.89 1.10
N GLY A 48 -1.05 5.92 2.30
CA GLY A 48 0.30 5.43 2.54
C GLY A 48 0.46 3.93 2.25
N SER A 49 -0.52 3.12 2.64
CA SER A 49 -0.51 1.68 2.35
C SER A 49 -0.63 1.40 0.84
N LEU A 50 -1.46 2.15 0.12
CA LEU A 50 -1.56 2.08 -1.35
C LEU A 50 -0.24 2.47 -2.03
N LEU A 51 0.41 3.54 -1.57
CA LEU A 51 1.71 3.97 -2.10
C LEU A 51 2.80 2.92 -1.88
N LEU A 52 2.80 2.22 -0.74
CA LEU A 52 3.71 1.10 -0.49
C LEU A 52 3.48 -0.04 -1.48
N VAL A 53 2.22 -0.42 -1.74
CA VAL A 53 1.90 -1.44 -2.75
C VAL A 53 2.39 -1.01 -4.12
N ALA A 54 2.05 0.20 -4.57
CA ALA A 54 2.45 0.72 -5.87
C ALA A 54 3.98 0.79 -6.03
N SER A 55 4.67 1.27 -4.99
CA SER A 55 6.14 1.33 -4.96
C SER A 55 6.76 -0.07 -5.06
N GLY A 56 6.29 -1.03 -4.27
CA GLY A 56 6.78 -2.41 -4.31
C GLY A 56 6.57 -3.07 -5.66
N VAL A 57 5.39 -2.89 -6.27
CA VAL A 57 5.08 -3.40 -7.62
C VAL A 57 5.98 -2.74 -8.67
N ALA A 58 6.18 -1.42 -8.61
CA ALA A 58 7.07 -0.73 -9.53
C ALA A 58 8.52 -1.26 -9.44
N THR A 59 9.02 -1.51 -8.22
CA THR A 59 10.34 -2.12 -8.02
C THR A 59 10.42 -3.54 -8.56
N LEU A 60 9.36 -4.35 -8.41
CA LEU A 60 9.29 -5.69 -8.98
C LEU A 60 9.33 -5.67 -10.52
N VAL A 61 8.59 -4.76 -11.15
CA VAL A 61 8.59 -4.58 -12.61
C VAL A 61 9.98 -4.15 -13.10
N GLN A 62 10.61 -3.18 -12.43
CA GLN A 62 11.97 -2.75 -12.77
C GLN A 62 12.99 -3.88 -12.61
N ALA A 63 12.90 -4.68 -11.55
CA ALA A 63 13.79 -5.82 -11.35
C ALA A 63 13.66 -6.83 -12.49
N ARG A 64 12.44 -7.09 -12.99
CA ARG A 64 12.19 -7.99 -14.13
C ARG A 64 12.66 -7.46 -15.48
N GLN A 65 12.73 -6.15 -15.66
CA GLN A 65 13.23 -5.53 -16.89
C GLN A 65 14.76 -5.47 -16.96
N THR A 66 15.43 -5.69 -15.82
CA THR A 66 16.90 -5.64 -15.71
C THR A 66 17.55 -7.02 -15.72
N ASP A 67 16.75 -8.09 -15.58
CA ASP A 67 17.12 -9.51 -15.76
C ASP A 67 17.03 -9.91 -17.25
#